data_AF-A0AAU3MCX2-F1
#
_entry.id   AF-A0AAU3MCX2-F1
#
_cell.length_a   1.000
_cell.length_b   1.000
_cell.length_c   1.000
_cell.angle_alpha   90.00
_cell.angle_beta   90.00
_cell.angle_gamma   90.00
#
_symmetry.space_group_name_H-M   'P 1'
#
loop_
_entity.id
_entity.type
_entity.pdbx_description
1 polymer ?
#
loop_
_entity_poly.entity_id
_entity_poly.type
_entity_poly.pdbx_seq_one_letter_code
_entity_poly.pdbx_strand_id
1 'polypeptide(L)'
;MPEPDLEEMMDTSTKAVPGFALHLIVDDVDRSITWYEEALGATVTRILRLPDASIATADLDVHGLPLAMAAPVPGTTLASPSSSGTSVAAYRLRVQDADAAMRQALAAGATVSAEVHDAFWGVRTGEVLDPSGHRWAFDQHVQDVPVEEIESRLAELLSGQ
;
A
#
# COMPACT_ATOMS: atom_id res chain seq x y z
N MET A 1 3.72 -4.37 52.56
CA MET A 1 3.39 -3.86 51.22
C MET A 1 4.34 -4.56 50.28
N PRO A 2 3.91 -5.54 49.46
CA PRO A 2 4.82 -6.10 48.47
C PRO A 2 5.08 -5.03 47.40
N GLU A 3 6.33 -4.90 46.96
CA GLU A 3 6.70 -4.07 45.81
C GLU A 3 6.02 -4.65 44.56
N PRO A 4 5.53 -3.81 43.63
CA PRO A 4 4.98 -4.33 42.38
C PRO A 4 6.08 -5.02 41.57
N ASP A 5 5.76 -6.18 41.01
CA ASP A 5 6.65 -6.97 40.15
C ASP A 5 7.13 -6.13 38.96
N LEU A 6 8.45 -5.99 38.83
CA LEU A 6 9.09 -5.30 37.70
C LEU A 6 8.81 -5.98 36.35
N GLU A 7 8.37 -7.24 36.36
CA GLU A 7 7.96 -7.99 35.17
C GLU A 7 6.58 -7.56 34.63
N GLU A 8 5.68 -7.01 35.45
CA GLU A 8 4.39 -6.49 34.98
C GLU A 8 4.51 -5.08 34.34
N MET A 9 5.64 -4.39 34.52
CA MET A 9 5.87 -3.03 33.98
C MET A 9 6.53 -2.99 32.60
N MET A 10 6.74 -4.14 31.95
CA MET A 10 7.41 -4.21 30.64
C MET A 10 6.75 -5.20 29.67
N ASP A 11 5.44 -5.13 29.47
CA ASP A 11 4.88 -5.59 28.19
C ASP A 11 5.04 -4.49 27.12
N THR A 12 6.30 -4.17 26.84
CA THR A 12 6.76 -3.48 25.63
C THR A 12 7.13 -4.53 24.59
N SER A 13 6.31 -5.59 24.44
CA SER A 13 6.59 -6.64 23.48
C SER A 13 6.46 -6.06 22.07
N THR A 14 7.62 -5.76 21.49
CA THR A 14 7.73 -5.42 20.07
C THR A 14 7.22 -6.64 19.32
N LYS A 15 6.02 -6.54 18.73
CA LYS A 15 5.53 -7.51 17.75
C LYS A 15 6.68 -7.80 16.78
N ALA A 16 6.99 -9.07 16.56
CA ALA A 16 8.17 -9.47 15.80
C ALA A 16 8.27 -8.67 14.50
N VAL A 17 9.40 -7.97 14.31
CA VAL A 17 9.65 -7.23 13.07
C VAL A 17 9.56 -8.23 11.93
N PRO A 18 8.72 -7.99 10.91
CA PRO A 18 8.57 -8.91 9.80
C PRO A 18 9.92 -9.09 9.10
N GLY A 19 10.20 -10.31 8.61
CA GLY A 19 11.46 -10.59 7.90
C GLY A 19 11.63 -9.78 6.60
N PHE A 20 10.54 -9.20 6.09
CA PHE A 20 10.50 -8.30 4.95
C PHE A 20 9.27 -7.39 5.05
N ALA A 21 9.42 -6.12 4.65
CA ALA A 21 8.33 -5.16 4.51
C ALA A 21 8.59 -4.25 3.30
N LEU A 22 7.53 -3.74 2.68
CA LEU A 22 7.68 -2.63 1.74
C LEU A 22 7.84 -1.33 2.54
N HIS A 23 8.86 -0.56 2.22
CA HIS A 23 9.09 0.73 2.86
C HIS A 23 8.66 1.86 1.93
N LEU A 24 7.60 2.56 2.30
CA LEU A 24 7.01 3.65 1.53
C LEU A 24 7.41 5.00 2.14
N ILE A 25 7.95 5.89 1.32
CA ILE A 25 8.17 7.28 1.71
C ILE A 25 6.94 8.09 1.35
N VAL A 26 6.35 8.76 2.34
CA VAL A 26 5.08 9.47 2.22
C VAL A 26 5.22 10.91 2.68
N ASP A 27 4.49 11.83 2.06
CA ASP A 27 4.61 13.27 2.36
C ASP A 27 4.20 13.60 3.80
N ASP A 28 3.19 12.91 4.32
CA ASP A 28 2.64 13.08 5.66
C ASP A 28 2.25 11.71 6.22
N VAL A 29 2.96 11.24 7.26
CA VAL A 29 2.78 9.88 7.80
C VAL A 29 1.45 9.74 8.53
N ASP A 30 1.01 10.73 9.31
CA ASP A 30 -0.26 10.69 10.05
C ASP A 30 -1.45 10.65 9.07
N ARG A 31 -1.40 11.48 8.02
CA ARG A 31 -2.41 11.49 6.96
C ARG A 31 -2.39 10.18 6.17
N SER A 32 -1.21 9.65 5.85
CA SER A 32 -1.10 8.38 5.13
C SER A 32 -1.66 7.23 5.96
N ILE A 33 -1.38 7.13 7.26
CA ILE A 33 -2.00 6.09 8.11
C ILE A 33 -3.51 6.08 7.94
N THR A 34 -4.16 7.25 8.07
CA THR A 34 -5.61 7.39 7.91
C THR A 34 -6.05 6.92 6.53
N TRP A 35 -5.36 7.34 5.46
CA TRP A 35 -5.69 6.89 4.10
C TRP A 35 -5.55 5.38 3.93
N TYR A 36 -4.48 4.76 4.44
CA TYR A 36 -4.26 3.32 4.30
C TYR A 36 -5.30 2.51 5.09
N GLU A 37 -5.71 2.97 6.28
CA GLU A 37 -6.80 2.37 7.05
C GLU A 37 -8.14 2.49 6.31
N GLU A 38 -8.49 3.69 5.83
CA GLU A 38 -9.77 3.98 5.18
C GLU A 38 -9.87 3.40 3.76
N ALA A 39 -8.81 3.45 2.97
CA ALA A 39 -8.81 3.06 1.56
C ALA A 39 -8.53 1.57 1.38
N LEU A 40 -7.59 1.01 2.16
CA LEU A 40 -7.04 -0.32 1.95
C LEU A 40 -7.31 -1.28 3.13
N GLY A 41 -8.03 -0.82 4.16
CA GLY A 41 -8.31 -1.65 5.34
C GLY A 41 -7.05 -2.01 6.12
N ALA A 42 -6.03 -1.15 6.08
CA ALA A 42 -4.80 -1.36 6.82
C ALA A 42 -5.04 -1.38 8.33
N THR A 43 -4.13 -2.00 9.07
CA THR A 43 -4.09 -1.92 10.54
C THR A 43 -2.72 -1.45 10.99
N VAL A 44 -2.67 -0.42 11.83
CA VAL A 44 -1.42 0.03 12.46
C VAL A 44 -0.93 -1.04 13.44
N THR A 45 0.33 -1.46 13.27
CA THR A 45 0.98 -2.45 14.13
C THR A 45 2.03 -1.83 15.04
N ARG A 46 2.63 -0.71 14.64
CA ARG A 46 3.63 0.03 15.43
C ARG A 46 3.72 1.48 14.98
N ILE A 47 3.93 2.39 15.92
CA ILE A 47 4.30 3.80 15.64
C ILE A 47 5.52 4.12 16.48
N LEU A 48 6.58 4.61 15.84
CA LEU A 48 7.72 5.23 16.51
C LEU A 48 7.65 6.75 16.34
N ARG A 49 7.77 7.47 17.45
CA ARG A 49 7.75 8.94 17.47
C ARG A 49 9.13 9.50 17.81
N LEU A 50 9.45 10.65 17.23
CA LEU A 50 10.58 11.48 17.62
C LEU A 50 10.26 12.24 18.92
N PRO A 51 11.27 12.85 19.59
CA PRO A 51 11.05 13.63 20.82
C PRO A 51 10.09 14.81 20.68
N ASP A 52 9.91 15.34 19.47
CA ASP A 52 8.96 16.39 19.14
C ASP A 52 7.53 15.87 18.84
N ALA A 53 7.29 14.58 19.10
CA ALA A 53 6.06 13.84 18.86
C ALA A 53 5.71 13.55 17.38
N SER A 54 6.50 14.02 16.41
CA SER A 54 6.32 13.62 15.00
C SER A 54 6.58 12.12 14.80
N ILE A 55 5.94 11.50 13.79
CA ILE A 55 6.15 10.08 13.50
C ILE A 55 7.48 9.90 12.73
N ALA A 56 8.40 9.14 13.33
CA ALA A 56 9.63 8.71 12.66
C ALA A 56 9.33 7.59 11.65
N THR A 57 8.57 6.59 12.09
CA THR A 57 8.09 5.51 11.22
C THR A 57 6.81 4.89 11.78
N ALA A 58 5.96 4.38 10.90
CA ALA A 58 4.79 3.61 11.25
C ALA A 58 4.78 2.29 10.46
N ASP A 59 4.54 1.18 11.16
CA ASP A 59 4.36 -0.12 10.55
C ASP A 59 2.88 -0.45 10.46
N LEU A 60 2.42 -0.86 9.27
CA LEU A 60 1.05 -1.25 9.00
C LEU A 60 1.01 -2.67 8.42
N ASP A 61 -0.11 -3.33 8.61
CA ASP A 61 -0.47 -4.55 7.88
C ASP A 61 -1.61 -4.25 6.92
N VAL A 62 -1.43 -4.57 5.64
CA VAL A 62 -2.48 -4.49 4.62
C VAL A 62 -2.77 -5.90 4.13
N HIS A 63 -3.78 -6.55 4.70
CA HIS A 63 -4.17 -7.92 4.32
C HIS A 63 -3.01 -8.94 4.39
N GLY A 64 -2.15 -8.85 5.41
CA GLY A 64 -0.96 -9.69 5.55
C GLY A 64 0.28 -9.20 4.81
N LEU A 65 0.21 -8.05 4.13
CA LEU A 65 1.37 -7.36 3.55
C LEU A 65 1.93 -6.37 4.59
N PRO A 66 3.14 -6.58 5.12
CA PRO A 66 3.75 -5.63 6.02
C PRO A 66 4.27 -4.41 5.25
N LEU A 67 3.84 -3.23 5.69
CA LEU A 67 4.30 -1.94 5.21
C LEU A 67 5.01 -1.20 6.34
N ALA A 68 6.09 -0.51 6.02
CA ALA A 68 6.68 0.54 6.84
C ALA A 68 6.51 1.86 6.11
N MET A 69 6.18 2.92 6.84
CA MET A 69 6.07 4.28 6.31
C MET A 69 7.01 5.21 7.05
N ALA A 70 7.58 6.17 6.31
CA ALA A 70 8.39 7.25 6.87
C ALA A 70 8.23 8.52 6.02
N ALA A 71 8.49 9.68 6.63
CA ALA A 71 8.57 10.95 5.92
C ALA A 71 9.92 11.09 5.16
N PRO A 72 10.01 11.95 4.14
CA PRO A 72 11.28 12.30 3.51
C PRO A 72 12.31 12.76 4.54
N VAL A 73 13.56 12.32 4.38
CA VAL A 73 14.67 12.72 5.27
C VAL A 73 15.53 13.75 4.54
N PRO A 74 15.61 15.01 5.03
CA PRO A 74 16.44 16.04 4.41
C PRO A 74 17.91 15.60 4.25
N GLY A 75 18.48 15.86 3.08
CA GLY A 75 19.86 15.49 2.75
C GLY A 75 20.05 14.05 2.29
N THR A 76 18.97 13.29 2.09
CA THR A 76 18.99 11.93 1.53
C THR A 76 18.22 11.86 0.21
N THR A 77 18.26 10.71 -0.45
CA THR A 77 17.45 10.43 -1.64
C THR A 77 16.08 9.80 -1.31
N LEU A 78 15.72 9.71 -0.03
CA LEU A 78 14.43 9.16 0.40
C LEU A 78 13.35 10.24 0.20
N ALA A 79 12.56 10.06 -0.84
CA ALA A 79 11.54 11.01 -1.28
C ALA A 79 10.28 10.26 -1.74
N SER A 80 9.12 10.88 -1.58
CA SER A 80 7.83 10.36 -2.06
C SER A 80 7.75 10.43 -3.59
N PRO A 81 6.97 9.55 -4.24
CA PRO A 81 6.69 9.66 -5.68
C PRO A 81 6.10 10.99 -6.12
N SER A 82 5.26 11.63 -5.30
CA SER A 82 4.69 12.96 -5.55
C SER A 82 5.78 14.03 -5.69
N SER A 83 6.85 13.95 -4.89
CA SER A 83 7.95 14.90 -4.91
C SER A 83 8.93 14.72 -6.07
N SER A 84 9.04 13.49 -6.60
CA SER A 84 9.93 13.15 -7.73
C SER A 84 9.20 13.14 -9.10
N GLY A 85 7.86 13.16 -9.08
CA GLY A 85 7.02 13.12 -10.28
C GLY A 85 6.90 11.74 -10.92
N THR A 86 7.42 10.68 -10.30
CA THR A 86 7.30 9.31 -10.81
C THR A 86 7.30 8.30 -9.66
N SER A 87 6.27 7.44 -9.61
CA SER A 87 6.31 6.23 -8.79
C SER A 87 7.15 5.17 -9.49
N VAL A 88 8.24 4.76 -8.86
CA VAL A 88 9.14 3.73 -9.39
C VAL A 88 8.63 2.30 -9.18
N ALA A 89 7.58 2.13 -8.38
CA ALA A 89 6.94 0.85 -8.10
C ALA A 89 5.41 0.91 -8.31
N ALA A 90 4.83 -0.25 -8.61
CA ALA A 90 3.40 -0.48 -8.71
C ALA A 90 3.02 -1.70 -7.87
N TYR A 91 2.04 -1.56 -6.99
CA TYR A 91 1.59 -2.61 -6.08
C TYR A 91 0.22 -3.09 -6.51
N ARG A 92 -0.03 -4.41 -6.45
CA ARG A 92 -1.32 -5.00 -6.85
C ARG A 92 -1.93 -5.74 -5.67
N LEU A 93 -3.14 -5.33 -5.29
CA LEU A 93 -3.92 -5.94 -4.22
C LEU A 93 -5.03 -6.79 -4.81
N ARG A 94 -5.16 -8.02 -4.33
CA ARG A 94 -6.34 -8.84 -4.65
C ARG A 94 -7.53 -8.37 -3.82
N VAL A 95 -8.63 -8.08 -4.51
CA VAL A 95 -9.88 -7.64 -3.87
C VAL A 95 -11.05 -8.47 -4.38
N GLN A 96 -12.13 -8.51 -3.60
CA GLN A 96 -13.36 -9.19 -3.99
C GLN A 96 -14.15 -8.38 -5.03
N ASP A 97 -14.07 -7.05 -4.97
CA ASP A 97 -14.78 -6.12 -5.85
C ASP A 97 -13.85 -4.93 -6.19
N ALA A 98 -13.38 -4.88 -7.43
CA ALA A 98 -12.46 -3.85 -7.91
C ALA A 98 -13.11 -2.47 -7.99
N ASP A 99 -14.40 -2.40 -8.37
CA ASP A 99 -15.12 -1.13 -8.45
C ASP A 99 -15.37 -0.54 -7.06
N ALA A 100 -15.69 -1.38 -6.07
CA ALA A 100 -15.85 -0.95 -4.69
C ALA A 100 -14.54 -0.44 -4.09
N ALA A 101 -13.44 -1.17 -4.28
CA ALA A 101 -12.11 -0.75 -3.85
C ALA A 101 -11.69 0.57 -4.51
N MET A 102 -11.92 0.72 -5.83
CA MET A 102 -11.68 1.96 -6.56
C MET A 102 -12.47 3.13 -5.93
N ARG A 103 -13.78 2.98 -5.73
CA ARG A 103 -14.62 4.03 -5.12
C ARG A 103 -14.13 4.41 -3.72
N GLN A 104 -13.75 3.43 -2.91
CA GLN A 104 -13.26 3.64 -1.54
C GLN A 104 -11.94 4.42 -1.55
N ALA A 105 -10.98 4.04 -2.39
CA ALA A 105 -9.71 4.74 -2.51
C ALA A 105 -9.89 6.19 -3.00
N LEU A 106 -10.79 6.42 -3.96
CA LEU A 106 -11.10 7.77 -4.46
C LEU A 106 -11.80 8.62 -3.39
N ALA A 107 -12.70 8.04 -2.61
CA ALA A 107 -13.35 8.74 -1.49
C ALA A 107 -12.34 9.16 -0.41
N ALA A 108 -11.29 8.38 -0.19
CA ALA A 108 -10.18 8.71 0.70
C ALA A 108 -9.19 9.73 0.11
N GLY A 109 -9.33 10.11 -1.17
CA GLY A 109 -8.51 11.15 -1.82
C GLY A 109 -7.39 10.61 -2.71
N ALA A 110 -7.48 9.36 -3.15
CA ALA A 110 -6.64 8.85 -4.23
C ALA A 110 -7.02 9.48 -5.58
N THR A 111 -6.11 9.41 -6.56
CA THR A 111 -6.36 9.86 -7.93
C THR A 111 -6.39 8.67 -8.88
N VAL A 112 -7.39 8.57 -9.77
CA VAL A 112 -7.42 7.52 -10.80
C VAL A 112 -6.22 7.69 -11.74
N SER A 113 -5.51 6.60 -11.99
CA SER A 113 -4.47 6.52 -13.03
C SER A 113 -4.80 5.54 -14.14
N ALA A 114 -5.63 4.53 -13.86
CA ALA A 114 -6.29 3.70 -14.86
C ALA A 114 -7.71 3.32 -14.39
N GLU A 115 -8.71 3.58 -15.22
CA GLU A 115 -10.10 3.20 -14.94
C GLU A 115 -10.26 1.68 -14.84
N VAL A 116 -11.23 1.25 -14.04
CA VAL A 116 -11.53 -0.18 -13.89
C VAL A 116 -12.04 -0.76 -15.21
N HIS A 117 -11.40 -1.83 -15.68
CA HIS A 117 -11.76 -2.52 -16.90
C HIS A 117 -11.57 -4.04 -16.76
N ASP A 118 -12.26 -4.79 -17.63
CA ASP A 118 -12.06 -6.24 -17.73
C ASP A 118 -10.87 -6.51 -18.65
N ALA A 119 -9.80 -7.05 -18.08
CA ALA A 119 -8.61 -7.42 -18.83
C ALA A 119 -8.75 -8.80 -19.45
N PHE A 120 -8.18 -8.98 -20.65
CA PHE A 120 -8.33 -10.22 -21.42
C PHE A 120 -7.72 -11.46 -20.74
N TRP A 121 -6.91 -11.27 -19.70
CA TRP A 121 -6.31 -12.31 -18.87
C TRP A 121 -7.16 -12.71 -17.64
N GLY A 122 -8.46 -12.41 -17.65
CA GLY A 122 -9.41 -12.93 -16.66
C GLY A 122 -9.44 -12.17 -15.33
N VAL A 123 -8.99 -10.91 -15.33
CA VAL A 123 -8.97 -10.04 -14.16
C VAL A 123 -9.70 -8.75 -14.48
N ARG A 124 -10.55 -8.29 -13.56
CA ARG A 124 -11.07 -6.92 -13.55
C ARG A 124 -10.14 -6.07 -12.70
N THR A 125 -9.56 -5.03 -13.29
CA THR A 125 -8.50 -4.24 -12.64
C THR A 125 -8.60 -2.76 -12.97
N GLY A 126 -8.12 -1.93 -12.05
CA GLY A 126 -7.95 -0.49 -12.21
C GLY A 126 -6.87 0.00 -11.23
N GLU A 127 -6.33 1.20 -11.48
CA GLU A 127 -5.19 1.73 -10.74
C GLU A 127 -5.44 3.13 -10.21
N VAL A 128 -4.94 3.39 -8.99
CA VAL A 128 -4.92 4.71 -8.36
C VAL A 128 -3.52 5.10 -7.94
N LEU A 129 -3.32 6.41 -7.78
CA LEU A 129 -2.22 6.99 -7.02
C LEU A 129 -2.73 7.39 -5.64
N ASP A 130 -2.05 6.95 -4.58
CA ASP A 130 -2.32 7.42 -3.22
C ASP A 130 -1.92 8.91 -3.07
N PRO A 131 -2.23 9.57 -1.93
CA PRO A 131 -1.91 10.98 -1.74
C PRO A 131 -0.42 11.35 -1.82
N SER A 132 0.48 10.37 -1.64
CA SER A 132 1.93 10.52 -1.80
C SER A 132 2.44 10.06 -3.17
N GLY A 133 1.54 9.68 -4.07
CA GLY A 133 1.80 9.27 -5.44
C GLY A 133 2.18 7.80 -5.62
N HIS A 134 2.06 6.94 -4.60
CA HIS A 134 2.30 5.50 -4.76
C HIS A 134 1.19 4.84 -5.59
N ARG A 135 1.57 3.95 -6.50
CA ARG A 135 0.64 3.31 -7.43
C ARG A 135 0.09 1.99 -6.87
N TRP A 136 -1.23 1.90 -6.80
CA TRP A 136 -1.97 0.72 -6.33
C TRP A 136 -2.97 0.26 -7.38
N ALA A 137 -2.93 -1.03 -7.71
CA ALA A 137 -3.93 -1.71 -8.55
C ALA A 137 -4.86 -2.57 -7.69
N PHE A 138 -6.14 -2.60 -8.06
CA PHE A 138 -7.16 -3.43 -7.42
C PHE A 138 -7.56 -4.56 -8.37
N ASP A 139 -7.06 -5.76 -8.11
CA ASP A 139 -7.26 -6.93 -8.98
C ASP A 139 -8.37 -7.83 -8.43
N GLN A 140 -9.48 -7.90 -9.15
CA GLN A 140 -10.55 -8.87 -8.91
C GLN A 140 -10.44 -10.01 -9.92
N HIS A 141 -10.37 -11.25 -9.43
CA HIS A 141 -10.44 -12.42 -10.30
C HIS A 141 -11.85 -12.55 -10.91
N VAL A 142 -11.92 -12.70 -12.23
CA VAL A 142 -13.18 -12.88 -12.96
C VAL A 142 -13.31 -14.32 -13.45
N GLN A 143 -12.25 -14.85 -14.07
CA GLN A 143 -12.22 -16.21 -14.59
C GLN A 143 -10.77 -16.70 -14.78
N ASP A 144 -10.59 -18.01 -14.78
CA ASP A 144 -9.32 -18.62 -15.19
C ASP A 144 -9.20 -18.57 -16.72
N VAL A 145 -8.03 -18.13 -17.20
CA VAL A 145 -7.68 -18.12 -18.63
C VAL A 145 -6.37 -18.88 -18.80
N PRO A 146 -6.27 -19.86 -19.72
CA PRO A 146 -5.02 -20.56 -20.00
C PRO A 146 -3.91 -19.59 -20.40
N VAL A 147 -2.68 -19.84 -19.94
CA VAL A 147 -1.52 -18.97 -20.21
C VAL A 147 -1.28 -18.86 -21.71
N GLU A 148 -1.42 -19.96 -22.45
CA GLU A 148 -1.23 -20.01 -23.90
C GLU A 148 -2.23 -19.10 -24.63
N GLU A 149 -3.46 -19.01 -24.13
CA GLU A 149 -4.48 -18.11 -24.68
C GLU A 149 -4.15 -16.65 -24.38
N ILE A 150 -3.67 -16.34 -23.16
CA ILE A 150 -3.19 -15.01 -22.78
C ILE A 150 -2.04 -14.58 -23.69
N GLU A 151 -1.05 -15.46 -23.90
CA GLU A 151 0.11 -15.20 -24.75
C GLU A 151 -0.29 -14.97 -26.21
N SER A 152 -1.22 -15.78 -26.74
CA SER A 152 -1.73 -15.61 -28.11
C SER A 152 -2.41 -14.24 -28.29
N ARG A 153 -3.30 -13.86 -27.37
CA ARG A 153 -4.00 -12.56 -27.42
C ARG A 153 -3.04 -11.39 -27.28
N LEU A 154 -2.01 -11.52 -26.45
CA LEU A 154 -0.96 -10.50 -26.30
C LEU A 154 -0.15 -10.32 -27.61
N ALA A 155 0.21 -11.42 -28.27
CA ALA A 155 0.93 -11.38 -29.54
C ALA A 155 0.13 -10.67 -30.65
N GLU A 156 -1.18 -10.92 -30.73
CA GLU A 156 -2.09 -10.24 -31.66
C GLU A 156 -2.15 -8.73 -31.40
N LEU A 157 -2.28 -8.31 -30.14
CA LEU A 157 -2.33 -6.89 -29.75
C LEU A 157 -1.03 -6.15 -30.12
N LEU A 158 0.14 -6.74 -29.86
CA LEU A 158 1.44 -6.12 -30.11
C LEU A 158 1.83 -6.11 -31.60
N SER A 159 1.34 -7.06 -32.38
CA SER A 159 1.63 -7.16 -33.82
C SER A 159 0.71 -6.26 -34.67
N GLY A 160 -0.34 -5.70 -34.07
CA GLY A 160 -1.31 -4.81 -34.72
C GLY A 160 -0.99 -3.30 -34.59
N GLN A 161 0.20 -2.93 -34.10
CA GLN A 161 0.64 -1.55 -33.88
C GLN A 161 1.69 -1.08 -34.88
#